data_AF-A0A1Y4SH77-F1
#
_entry.id   AF-A0A1Y4SH77-F1
#
_cell.length_a   1.000
_cell.length_b   1.000
_cell.length_c   1.000
_cell.angle_alpha   90.00
_cell.angle_beta   90.00
_cell.angle_gamma   90.00
#
_symmetry.space_group_name_H-M   'P 1'
#
loop_
_entity.id
_entity.type
_entity.pdbx_description
1 polymer ?
#
loop_
_entity_poly.entity_id
_entity_poly.type
_entity_poly.pdbx_seq_one_letter_code
_entity_poly.pdbx_strand_id
1 'polypeptide(L)' 'MKLIYKYHRMTAKVSGFGITEYRFEKLHEIIDGYASEGWRYAGWIPVLQRGNGYIEEIDLVFEKEKVES' A
#
# COMPACT_ATOMS: atom_id res chain seq x y z
N MET A 1 -16.80 -9.30 16.48
CA MET A 1 -15.83 -9.37 15.37
C MET A 1 -14.58 -8.63 15.76
N LYS A 2 -13.43 -9.32 15.81
CA LYS A 2 -12.12 -8.68 15.97
C LYS A 2 -11.45 -8.66 14.61
N LEU A 3 -10.99 -7.49 14.17
CA LEU A 3 -10.23 -7.37 12.92
C LEU A 3 -8.74 -7.53 13.22
N ILE A 4 -8.02 -8.12 12.27
CA ILE A 4 -6.57 -8.06 12.17
C ILE A 4 -6.21 -7.21 10.97
N TYR A 5 -5.12 -6.44 11.09
CA TYR A 5 -4.62 -5.57 10.05
C TYR A 5 -3.26 -6.06 9.56
N LYS A 6 -3.01 -5.88 8.27
CA LYS A 6 -1.71 -6.09 7.62
C LYS A 6 -1.36 -4.85 6.81
N TYR A 7 -0.10 -4.45 6.88
CA TYR A 7 0.45 -3.29 6.20
C TYR A 7 1.45 -3.76 5.16
N HIS A 8 1.32 -3.27 3.93
CA HIS A 8 2.25 -3.56 2.85
C HIS A 8 2.94 -2.27 2.41
N ARG A 9 4.23 -2.13 2.78
CA ARG A 9 5.06 -0.99 2.42
C ARG A 9 5.36 -1.00 0.93
N MET A 10 5.16 0.14 0.29
CA MET A 10 5.57 0.41 -1.07
C MET A 10 6.42 1.67 -1.12
N THR A 11 7.41 1.66 -2.01
CA THR A 11 8.25 2.82 -2.32
C THR A 11 8.01 3.22 -3.76
N ALA A 12 7.82 4.52 -4.00
CA ALA A 12 7.63 5.06 -5.33
C ALA A 12 8.92 4.87 -6.13
N LYS A 13 8.79 4.31 -7.33
CA LYS A 13 9.87 4.35 -8.31
C LYS A 13 9.90 5.73 -8.95
N VAL A 14 11.12 6.23 -9.08
CA VAL A 14 11.40 7.52 -9.68
C VAL A 14 11.93 7.29 -11.09
N SER A 15 11.30 7.93 -12.07
CA SER A 15 11.68 7.82 -13.49
C SER A 15 11.51 9.15 -14.23
N GLY A 16 11.89 9.14 -15.50
CA GLY A 16 11.85 10.32 -16.38
C GLY A 16 13.14 11.14 -16.36
N PHE A 17 13.39 11.86 -17.45
CA PHE A 17 14.54 12.77 -17.54
C PHE A 17 14.35 13.92 -16.56
N GLY A 18 15.21 14.01 -15.54
CA GLY A 18 15.11 15.02 -14.49
C GLY A 18 14.11 14.70 -13.36
N ILE A 19 13.76 13.43 -13.12
CA ILE A 19 12.89 13.00 -11.98
C ILE A 19 11.49 13.64 -12.08
N THR A 20 10.80 13.38 -13.18
CA THR A 20 9.46 13.97 -13.44
C THR A 20 8.32 13.06 -13.03
N GLU A 21 8.58 11.79 -12.73
CA GLU A 21 7.54 10.80 -12.45
C GLU A 21 7.84 10.00 -11.19
N TYR A 22 6.82 9.86 -10.35
CA TYR A 22 6.79 8.99 -9.18
C TYR A 22 5.66 7.97 -9.36
N ARG A 23 5.98 6.68 -9.32
CA ARG A 23 5.01 5.61 -9.54
C ARG A 23 5.16 4.49 -8.52
N PHE A 24 4.06 4.13 -7.88
CA PHE A 24 3.95 2.84 -7.18
C PHE A 24 3.57 1.78 -8.21
N GLU A 25 4.45 0.81 -8.43
CA GLU A 25 4.23 -0.26 -9.40
C GLU A 25 3.51 -1.45 -8.75
N LYS A 26 2.83 -2.27 -9.57
CA LYS A 26 2.19 -3.53 -9.16
C LYS A 26 1.06 -3.41 -8.13
N LEU A 27 0.51 -2.21 -7.94
CA LEU A 27 -0.60 -1.95 -7.01
C LEU A 27 -1.74 -2.97 -7.16
N HIS A 28 -2.19 -3.23 -8.39
CA HIS A 28 -3.29 -4.17 -8.64
C HIS A 28 -2.89 -5.60 -8.30
N GLU A 29 -1.72 -6.08 -8.75
CA GLU A 29 -1.22 -7.42 -8.43
C GLU A 29 -1.12 -7.67 -6.92
N ILE A 30 -0.65 -6.66 -6.17
CA ILE A 30 -0.54 -6.72 -4.71
C ILE A 30 -1.93 -6.82 -4.08
N ILE A 31 -2.85 -5.92 -4.46
CA ILE A 31 -4.21 -5.89 -3.92
C ILE A 31 -4.96 -7.19 -4.24
N ASP A 32 -4.87 -7.68 -5.48
CA ASP A 32 -5.48 -8.92 -5.93
C ASP A 32 -4.91 -10.13 -5.19
N GLY A 33 -3.59 -10.15 -4.95
CA GLY A 33 -2.93 -11.18 -4.14
C GLY A 33 -3.50 -11.23 -2.72
N TYR A 34 -3.60 -10.09 -2.05
CA TYR A 34 -4.22 -10.01 -0.73
C TYR A 34 -5.69 -10.41 -0.72
N ALA A 35 -6.45 -9.99 -1.73
CA ALA A 35 -7.86 -10.36 -1.88
C ALA A 35 -8.02 -11.88 -2.03
N SER A 36 -7.13 -12.55 -2.77
CA SER A 36 -7.13 -14.01 -2.93
C SER A 36 -6.88 -14.77 -1.62
N GLU A 37 -6.17 -14.16 -0.68
CA GLU A 37 -5.93 -14.68 0.68
C GLU A 37 -7.06 -14.31 1.66
N GLY A 38 -8.12 -13.65 1.20
CA GLY A 38 -9.25 -13.22 2.01
C GLY A 38 -9.00 -11.95 2.83
N TRP A 39 -8.02 -11.14 2.45
CA TRP A 39 -7.83 -9.80 3.02
C TRP A 39 -8.63 -8.76 2.22
N ARG A 40 -9.29 -7.84 2.92
CA ARG A 40 -10.01 -6.71 2.33
C ARG A 40 -9.12 -5.48 2.32
N TYR A 41 -9.04 -4.78 1.18
CA TYR A 41 -8.37 -3.49 1.12
C TYR A 41 -9.13 -2.44 1.94
N ALA A 42 -8.45 -1.82 2.90
CA ALA A 42 -9.02 -0.82 3.80
C ALA A 42 -8.64 0.62 3.41
N GLY A 43 -7.53 0.80 2.68
CA GLY A 43 -7.04 2.11 2.26
C GLY A 43 -5.51 2.16 2.23
N TRP A 44 -4.95 3.36 2.21
CA TRP A 44 -3.51 3.58 2.24
C TRP A 44 -3.16 4.79 3.11
N ILE A 45 -1.94 4.82 3.61
CA ILE A 45 -1.40 5.94 4.40
C ILE A 45 -0.01 6.33 3.88
N PRO A 46 0.31 7.64 3.79
CA PRO A 46 1.67 8.07 3.48
C PRO A 46 2.57 7.77 4.68
N VAL A 47 3.75 7.24 4.41
CA VAL A 47 4.78 7.02 5.44
C VAL A 47 5.89 8.04 5.32
N LEU A 48 6.27 8.37 4.08
CA LEU A 48 7.23 9.42 3.80
C LEU A 48 6.68 10.34 2.73
N GLN A 49 6.43 11.59 3.11
CA GLN A 49 6.07 12.67 2.20
C GLN A 49 7.07 13.82 2.37
N ARG A 50 7.64 14.29 1.26
CA ARG A 50 8.57 15.43 1.24
C ARG A 50 7.82 16.74 1.44
N GLY A 51 8.53 17.78 1.87
CA GLY A 51 7.97 19.12 2.04
C GLY A 51 7.43 19.76 0.76
N ASN A 52 7.80 19.25 -0.42
CA ASN A 52 7.24 19.66 -1.71
C ASN A 52 6.02 18.82 -2.17
N GLY A 53 5.51 17.95 -1.30
CA GLY A 53 4.28 17.19 -1.52
C GLY A 53 4.46 15.81 -2.11
N TYR A 54 5.65 15.42 -2.59
CA TYR A 54 5.89 14.08 -3.14
C TYR A 54 5.82 13.01 -2.06
N ILE A 55 5.00 11.98 -2.30
CA ILE A 55 4.89 10.80 -1.44
C ILE A 55 5.86 9.75 -1.96
N GLU A 56 6.89 9.45 -1.18
CA GLU A 56 7.91 8.45 -1.51
C GLU A 56 7.53 7.07 -1.03
N GLU A 57 6.85 6.97 0.11
CA GLU A 57 6.47 5.70 0.70
C GLU A 57 5.03 5.74 1.16
N ILE A 58 4.32 4.63 0.90
CA ILE A 58 2.98 4.38 1.42
C ILE A 58 2.93 3.02 2.08
N ASP A 59 2.03 2.85 3.04
CA ASP A 59 1.54 1.54 3.43
C ASP A 59 0.15 1.35 2.82
N LEU A 60 -0.05 0.27 2.06
CA LEU A 60 -1.38 -0.25 1.78
C LEU A 60 -1.87 -1.00 3.03
N VAL A 61 -3.09 -0.69 3.45
CA VAL A 61 -3.72 -1.24 4.65
C VAL A 61 -4.75 -2.28 4.23
N PHE A 62 -4.62 -3.48 4.79
CA PHE A 62 -5.53 -4.58 4.59
C PHE A 62 -6.09 -5.05 5.93
N GLU A 63 -7.34 -5.49 5.93
CA GLU A 63 -8.00 -6.03 7.10
C GLU A 63 -8.60 -7.41 6.82
N LYS A 64 -8.70 -8.23 7.86
CA LYS A 64 -9.36 -9.54 7.81
C LYS A 64 -10.00 -9.82 9.16
N GLU A 65 -11.08 -10.60 9.17
CA GLU A 65 -11.66 -11.08 10.41
C GLU A 65 -10.70 -12.05 11.12
N LYS A 66 -10.49 -11.84 12.42
CA LYS A 66 -9.78 -12.80 13.26
C LYS A 66 -10.69 -14.00 13.48
N VAL A 67 -10.30 -15.14 12.95
CA VAL A 67 -10.93 -16.42 13.30
C VAL A 67 -10.51 -16.76 14.72
N GLU A 68 -11.48 -16.79 15.64
CA GLU A 68 -11.28 -17.31 16.99
C GLU A 68 -11.56 -18.81 16.94
N SER A 69 -10.55 -19.60 17.33
CA SER A 69 -10.63 -21.06 17.48
C SER A 69 -11.08 -21.43 18.89
#